data_AF-A0A7Y0SG41-F1
#
_entry.id   AF-A0A7Y0SG41-F1
#
_cell.length_a   1.000
_cell.length_b   1.000
_cell.length_c   1.000
_cell.angle_alpha   90.00
_cell.angle_beta   90.00
_cell.angle_gamma   90.00
#
_symmetry.space_group_name_H-M   'P 1'
#
loop_
_entity.id
_entity.type
_entity.pdbx_description
1 polymer ?
#
loop_
_entity_poly.entity_id
_entity_poly.type
_entity_poly.pdbx_seq_one_letter_code
_entity_poly.pdbx_strand_id
1 'polypeptide(L)'
;KPVADSGLIIINTSRGMLIALNESTGEQRWALSTEVPNLTLRGDSTPTAIGGGVFWGTANGRLAAAIVERGQLIWQQPVGTPKGAT
;
A
#
# COMPACT_ATOMS: atom_id res chain seq x y z
N LYS A 1 -8.12 -3.43 -4.90
CA LYS A 1 -9.22 -3.93 -4.04
C LYS A 1 -8.86 -3.62 -2.59
N PRO A 2 -9.82 -3.31 -1.69
CA PRO A 2 -9.52 -3.12 -0.27
C PRO A 2 -9.24 -4.46 0.43
N VAL A 3 -8.53 -4.42 1.56
CA VAL A 3 -8.33 -5.56 2.46
C VAL A 3 -8.77 -5.18 3.87
N ALA A 4 -9.44 -6.08 4.57
CA ALA A 4 -9.90 -5.87 5.94
C ALA A 4 -9.07 -6.76 6.89
N ASP A 5 -8.48 -6.17 7.93
CA ASP A 5 -7.73 -6.87 8.97
C ASP A 5 -7.66 -6.03 10.25
N SER A 6 -7.62 -6.67 11.42
CA SER A 6 -7.50 -6.00 12.73
C SER A 6 -8.46 -4.83 12.98
N GLY A 7 -9.69 -4.89 12.46
CA GLY A 7 -10.68 -3.81 12.59
C GLY A 7 -10.40 -2.59 11.70
N LEU A 8 -9.54 -2.75 10.69
CA LEU A 8 -9.14 -1.72 9.73
C LEU A 8 -9.47 -2.16 8.31
N ILE A 9 -9.94 -1.22 7.50
CA ILE A 9 -10.06 -1.36 6.05
C ILE A 9 -8.91 -0.62 5.40
N ILE A 10 -8.07 -1.35 4.68
CA ILE A 10 -6.86 -0.84 4.06
C ILE A 10 -7.05 -0.72 2.55
N ILE A 11 -6.72 0.44 2.01
CA ILE A 11 -6.98 0.83 0.63
C ILE A 11 -5.67 1.32 0.03
N ASN A 12 -5.24 0.67 -1.05
CA ASN A 12 -4.17 1.19 -1.91
C ASN A 12 -4.78 2.03 -3.02
N THR A 13 -4.32 3.27 -3.16
CA THR A 13 -4.79 4.21 -4.18
C THR A 13 -3.83 4.27 -5.36
N SER A 14 -4.35 4.58 -6.55
CA SER A 14 -3.53 4.74 -7.76
C SER A 14 -2.56 5.93 -7.74
N ARG A 15 -2.59 6.75 -6.68
CA ARG A 15 -1.62 7.83 -6.40
C ARG A 15 -0.49 7.38 -5.47
N GLY A 16 -0.37 6.08 -5.18
CA GLY A 16 0.66 5.53 -4.30
C GLY A 16 0.46 5.86 -2.83
N MET A 17 -0.79 6.09 -2.43
CA MET A 17 -1.15 6.26 -1.02
C MET A 17 -1.82 4.99 -0.52
N LEU A 18 -1.33 4.46 0.60
CA LEU A 18 -1.94 3.37 1.35
C LEU A 18 -2.66 3.97 2.55
N ILE A 19 -3.97 3.79 2.64
CA ILE A 19 -4.82 4.40 3.67
C ILE A 19 -5.43 3.29 4.50
N ALA A 20 -5.45 3.44 5.82
CA ALA A 20 -6.25 2.60 6.69
C ALA A 20 -7.38 3.39 7.34
N LEU A 21 -8.59 2.86 7.20
CA LEU A 21 -9.80 3.38 7.78
C LEU A 21 -10.25 2.44 8.91
N ASN A 22 -10.87 2.98 9.95
CA ASN A 22 -11.56 2.17 10.95
C ASN A 22 -12.75 1.46 10.28
N GLU A 23 -12.89 0.15 10.49
CA GLU A 23 -13.97 -0.64 9.90
C GLU A 23 -15.37 -0.21 10.38
N SER A 24 -15.49 0.23 11.63
CA SER A 24 -16.77 0.62 12.25
C SER A 24 -17.16 2.07 11.98
N THR A 25 -16.20 3.00 11.98
CA THR A 25 -16.48 4.45 11.85
C THR A 25 -16.17 5.02 10.47
N GLY A 26 -15.34 4.33 9.67
CA GLY A 26 -14.83 4.84 8.40
C GLY A 26 -13.77 5.93 8.56
N GLU A 27 -13.39 6.30 9.79
CA GLU A 27 -12.40 7.34 10.03
C GLU A 27 -10.99 6.88 9.67
N GLN A 28 -10.21 7.78 9.07
CA GLN A 28 -8.81 7.51 8.75
C GLN A 28 -7.98 7.36 10.02
N ARG A 29 -7.34 6.20 10.16
CA ARG A 29 -6.43 5.89 11.27
C ARG A 29 -5.00 6.30 10.93
N TRP A 30 -4.56 5.97 9.73
CA TRP A 30 -3.25 6.36 9.21
C TRP A 30 -3.25 6.37 7.68
N ALA A 31 -2.24 7.06 7.13
CA ALA A 31 -1.97 7.06 5.70
C ALA A 31 -0.46 7.02 5.46
N LEU A 32 -0.05 6.23 4.47
CA LEU A 32 1.32 6.11 4.01
C LEU A 32 1.42 6.61 2.57
N SER A 33 2.29 7.57 2.35
CA SER A 33 2.64 8.04 1.00
C SER A 33 3.88 7.28 0.52
N THR A 34 3.79 6.69 -0.66
CA THR A 34 4.94 6.13 -1.38
C THR A 34 5.24 7.02 -2.58
N GLU A 35 6.52 7.30 -2.83
CA GLU A 35 6.93 8.09 -3.99
C GLU A 35 6.48 7.44 -5.29
N VAL A 36 5.66 8.16 -6.06
CA VAL A 36 5.19 7.78 -7.39
C VAL A 36 5.88 8.65 -8.43
N PRO A 37 6.75 8.08 -9.30
CA PRO A 37 7.31 8.82 -10.43
C PRO A 37 6.24 9.36 -11.39
N ASN A 38 6.52 10.50 -12.04
CA ASN A 38 5.62 11.18 -12.98
C ASN A 38 5.16 10.30 -14.15
N LEU A 39 5.99 9.33 -14.57
CA LEU A 39 5.66 8.31 -15.55
C LEU A 39 5.62 6.94 -14.84
N THR A 40 4.45 6.50 -14.42
CA THR A 40 4.26 5.14 -13.88
C THR A 40 3.10 4.46 -14.58
N LEU A 41 3.26 3.16 -14.85
CA LEU A 41 2.12 2.30 -15.06
C LEU A 41 1.33 2.30 -13.75
N ARG A 42 0.06 2.75 -13.81
CA ARG A 42 -0.84 2.74 -12.66
C ARG A 42 -1.19 1.30 -12.33
N GLY A 43 -0.34 0.68 -11.50
CA GLY A 43 -0.58 -0.64 -10.96
C GLY A 43 -1.41 -0.54 -9.69
N ASP A 44 -2.69 -0.92 -9.79
CA ASP A 44 -3.57 -1.06 -8.63
C ASP A 44 -3.30 -2.40 -7.94
N SER A 45 -2.12 -2.55 -7.35
CA SER A 45 -1.79 -3.76 -6.58
C SER A 45 -2.79 -3.90 -5.43
N THR A 46 -3.33 -5.10 -5.26
CA THR A 46 -4.24 -5.37 -4.14
C THR A 46 -3.39 -5.60 -2.89
N PRO A 47 -3.50 -4.74 -1.85
CA PRO A 47 -2.80 -4.96 -0.59
C PRO A 47 -3.24 -6.28 0.05
N THR A 48 -2.31 -6.94 0.73
CA THR A 48 -2.58 -8.17 1.49
C THR A 48 -2.15 -7.94 2.93
N ALA A 49 -3.02 -8.25 3.89
CA ALA A 49 -2.72 -8.14 5.30
C ALA A 49 -2.62 -9.55 5.91
N ILE A 50 -1.54 -9.82 6.64
CA ILE A 50 -1.30 -11.11 7.32
C ILE A 50 -0.32 -10.91 8.49
N GLY A 51 -0.62 -11.54 9.63
CA GLY A 51 0.29 -11.58 10.78
C GLY A 51 0.66 -10.20 11.35
N GLY A 52 -0.25 -9.22 11.29
CA GLY A 52 -0.01 -7.85 11.75
C GLY A 52 0.76 -6.96 10.76
N GLY A 53 1.12 -7.47 9.59
CA GLY A 53 1.74 -6.72 8.50
C GLY A 53 0.79 -6.52 7.31
N VAL A 54 0.91 -5.39 6.63
CA VAL A 54 0.31 -5.14 5.31
C VAL A 54 1.39 -5.07 4.25
N PHE A 55 1.16 -5.77 3.14
CA PHE A 55 2.06 -5.90 2.01
C PHE A 55 1.39 -5.38 0.75
N TRP A 56 2.10 -4.57 -0.03
CA TRP A 56 1.58 -4.06 -1.30
C TRP A 56 2.70 -3.80 -2.31
N GLY A 57 2.37 -3.92 -3.59
CA GLY A 57 3.25 -3.55 -4.69
C GLY A 57 3.12 -2.05 -4.98
N THR A 58 4.24 -1.35 -5.09
CA THR A 58 4.31 0.06 -5.46
C THR A 58 4.48 0.22 -6.97
N ALA A 59 4.07 1.36 -7.50
CA ALA A 59 4.15 1.66 -8.93
C ALA A 59 5.60 1.71 -9.49
N ASN A 60 6.61 1.81 -8.61
CA ASN A 60 8.02 1.82 -8.96
C ASN A 60 8.67 0.41 -8.98
N GLY A 61 7.87 -0.66 -8.96
CA GLY A 61 8.38 -2.03 -9.04
C GLY A 61 8.96 -2.57 -7.72
N ARG A 62 8.55 -2.00 -6.58
CA ARG A 62 8.96 -2.45 -5.26
C ARG A 62 7.80 -3.15 -4.54
N LEU A 63 8.15 -4.05 -3.63
CA LEU A 63 7.25 -4.62 -2.64
C LEU A 63 7.53 -3.91 -1.32
N ALA A 64 6.49 -3.41 -0.67
CA ALA A 64 6.58 -2.73 0.61
C ALA A 64 5.81 -3.51 1.68
N ALA A 65 6.27 -3.43 2.92
CA ALA A 65 5.60 -3.99 4.09
C ALA A 65 5.51 -2.93 5.19
N ALA A 66 4.36 -2.84 5.85
CA ALA A 66 4.11 -1.94 6.97
C ALA A 66 3.36 -2.63 8.11
N ILE A 67 3.46 -2.11 9.33
CA ILE A 67 2.69 -2.55 10.49
C ILE A 67 1.23 -2.11 10.30
N VAL A 68 0.30 -3.06 10.33
CA VAL A 68 -1.11 -2.81 10.03
C VAL A 68 -1.77 -1.83 11.01
N GLU A 69 -1.41 -1.90 12.30
CA GLU A 69 -2.03 -1.10 13.35
C GLU A 69 -1.64 0.39 13.30
N ARG A 70 -0.39 0.67 12.93
CA ARG A 70 0.21 2.02 13.04
C ARG A 70 0.56 2.64 11.70
N GLY A 71 0.53 1.86 10.62
CA GLY A 71 0.97 2.33 9.30
C GLY A 71 2.45 2.65 9.26
N GLN A 72 3.29 1.93 10.02
CA GLN A 72 4.73 2.17 10.03
C GLN A 72 5.41 1.24 9.03
N LEU A 73 6.18 1.80 8.09
CA LEU A 73 6.96 1.01 7.13
C LEU A 73 7.99 0.13 7.86
N ILE A 74 7.98 -1.17 7.56
CA ILE A 74 8.94 -2.15 8.07
C ILE A 74 10.11 -2.26 7.09
N TRP A 75 9.83 -2.48 5.81
CA TRP A 75 10.83 -2.59 4.75
C TRP A 75 10.23 -2.32 3.38
N GLN A 76 11.12 -2.07 2.41
CA GLN A 76 10.77 -1.97 1.00
C GLN A 76 11.89 -2.58 0.15
N GLN A 77 11.52 -3.44 -0.80
CA GLN A 77 12.46 -4.21 -1.62
C GLN A 77 12.11 -4.11 -3.11
N PRO A 78 13.07 -3.86 -4.01
CA PRO A 78 12.86 -3.99 -5.45
C PRO A 78 12.53 -5.44 -5.82
N VAL A 79 11.43 -5.64 -6.55
CA VAL A 79 11.00 -6.97 -7.04
C VAL A 79 10.84 -7.02 -8.57
N GLY A 80 10.87 -5.86 -9.23
CA GLY A 80 10.90 -5.77 -10.68
C GLY A 80 11.39 -4.41 -11.13
N THR A 81 12.00 -4.36 -12.32
CA THR A 81 12.28 -3.10 -13.00
C THR A 81 11.08 -2.72 -13.87
N PRO A 82 10.53 -1.50 -13.73
CA PRO A 82 9.50 -1.03 -14.64
C PRO A 82 10.03 -1.05 -16.08
N LYS A 83 9.33 -1.75 -16.98
CA LYS A 83 9.59 -1.70 -18.43
C LYS A 83 8.37 -1.07 -19.10
N GLY A 84 8.56 -0.05 -19.93
CA GLY A 84 7.46 0.62 -20.63
C GLY A 84 7.59 2.13 -20.85
N ALA A 85 8.69 2.77 -20.42
CA ALA A 85 9.01 4.14 -20.82
C ALA A 85 9.81 4.11 -22.14
N THR A 86 9.10 4.07 -23.27
CA THR A 86 9.63 4.41 -24.60
C THR A 86 8.59 5.21 -25.34
#